data_AF-A0A0M5IJ53-F1
#
_entry.id   AF-A0A0M5IJ53-F1
#
_cell.length_a   1.000
_cell.length_b   1.000
_cell.length_c   1.000
_cell.angle_alpha   90.00
_cell.angle_beta   90.00
_cell.angle_gamma   90.00
#
_symmetry.space_group_name_H-M   'P 1'
#
loop_
_entity.id
_entity.type
_entity.pdbx_description
1 polymer ?
#
loop_
_entity_poly.entity_id
_entity_poly.type
_entity_poly.pdbx_seq_one_letter_code
_entity_poly.pdbx_strand_id
1 'polypeptide(L)' 'MTMTYKVRGPDPDGDYFIVEVIDGEEHFLDETFRCEEDALDAVRRMGGS' A
#
# COMPACT_ATOMS: atom_id res chain seq x y z
N MET A 1 -1.08 14.86 12.13
CA MET A 1 -0.41 14.19 11.01
C MET A 1 -1.31 13.06 10.57
N THR A 2 -1.94 13.19 9.40
CA THR A 2 -2.81 12.14 8.86
C THR A 2 -1.96 11.32 7.91
N MET A 3 -1.52 10.17 8.39
CA MET A 3 -0.73 9.21 7.62
C MET A 3 -1.64 8.03 7.30
N THR A 4 -1.80 7.71 6.03
CA THR A 4 -2.69 6.62 5.59
C THR A 4 -2.00 5.77 4.55
N TYR A 5 -2.31 4.47 4.51
CA TYR A 5 -1.75 3.55 3.53
C TYR A 5 -2.86 3.10 2.56
N LYS A 6 -2.52 2.97 1.28
CA LYS A 6 -3.42 2.53 0.21
C LYS A 6 -2.76 1.43 -0.60
N VAL A 7 -3.55 0.46 -1.05
CA VAL A 7 -3.10 -0.52 -2.04
C VAL A 7 -3.35 0.03 -3.44
N ARG A 8 -2.38 -0.13 -4.33
CA ARG A 8 -2.47 0.16 -5.76
C ARG A 8 -2.07 -1.09 -6.55
N GLY A 9 -2.58 -1.17 -7.77
CA GLY A 9 -2.39 -2.31 -8.67
C GLY A 9 -3.72 -2.92 -9.14
N PRO A 10 -3.66 -4.05 -9.86
CA PRO A 10 -2.42 -4.69 -10.31
C PRO A 10 -1.70 -3.85 -11.38
N ASP A 11 -0.38 -3.82 -11.31
CA ASP A 11 0.50 -3.36 -12.39
C ASP A 11 0.40 -4.29 -13.62
N PRO A 12 0.96 -3.91 -14.79
CA PRO A 12 0.97 -4.79 -15.97
C PRO A 12 1.60 -6.18 -15.73
N ASP A 13 2.46 -6.31 -14.72
CA ASP A 13 3.06 -7.59 -14.29
C ASP A 13 2.15 -8.42 -13.36
N GLY A 14 1.03 -7.83 -12.90
CA GLY A 14 0.07 -8.47 -11.99
C GLY A 14 0.36 -8.22 -10.51
N ASP A 15 1.34 -7.36 -10.20
CA ASP A 15 1.75 -7.07 -8.82
C ASP A 15 0.96 -5.89 -8.22
N TYR A 16 0.75 -5.96 -6.92
CA TYR A 16 0.14 -4.92 -6.07
C TYR A 16 1.23 -4.27 -5.23
N PHE A 17 1.07 -3.00 -4.92
CA PHE A 17 2.05 -2.22 -4.19
C PHE A 17 1.33 -1.28 -3.22
N ILE A 18 2.02 -0.95 -2.14
CA ILE A 18 1.47 -0.08 -1.10
C ILE A 18 2.00 1.33 -1.29
N VAL A 19 1.09 2.28 -1.22
CA VAL A 19 1.37 3.71 -1.28
C VAL A 19 1.04 4.32 0.07
N GLU A 20 2.04 4.94 0.66
CA GLU A 20 1.93 5.73 1.87
C GLU A 20 1.51 7.16 1.49
N VAL A 21 0.47 7.68 2.14
CA VAL A 21 -0.05 9.02 1.90
C VAL A 21 0.16 9.86 3.16
N ILE A 22 1.06 10.84 3.06
CA ILE A 22 1.40 11.77 4.14
C ILE A 22 1.04 13.18 3.67
N ASP A 23 0.11 13.83 4.38
CA ASP A 23 -0.30 15.22 4.06
C ASP A 23 -0.82 15.43 2.62
N GLY A 24 -1.28 14.34 1.98
CA GLY A 24 -1.75 14.35 0.60
C GLY A 24 -0.67 14.04 -0.44
N GLU A 25 0.59 13.86 -0.03
CA GLU A 25 1.66 13.35 -0.89
C GLU A 25 1.70 11.83 -0.88
N GLU A 26 1.77 11.23 -2.07
CA GLU A 26 1.84 9.78 -2.27
C GLU A 26 3.31 9.33 -2.38
N HIS A 27 3.72 8.42 -1.50
CA HIS A 27 5.03 7.79 -1.47
C HIS A 27 4.90 6.28 -1.72
N PHE A 28 5.62 5.79 -2.72
CA PHE A 28 5.62 4.36 -3.03
C PHE A 28 6.54 3.62 -2.06
N LEU A 29 6.05 2.52 -1.50
CA LEU A 29 6.88 1.58 -0.75
C LEU A 29 7.52 0.60 -1.74
N ASP A 30 8.72 0.13 -1.42
CA ASP A 30 9.47 -0.87 -2.23
C ASP A 30 8.83 -2.28 -2.17
N GLU A 31 7.79 -2.44 -1.35
CA GLU A 31 7.13 -3.72 -1.13
C GLU A 31 6.05 -4.00 -2.18
N THR A 32 6.24 -5.09 -2.92
CA THR A 32 5.32 -5.60 -3.94
C THR A 32 4.71 -6.94 -3.52
N PHE A 33 3.46 -7.15 -3.91
CA PHE A 33 2.64 -8.28 -3.51
C PHE A 33 2.01 -8.92 -4.74
N ARG A 34 1.99 -10.24 -4.81
CA ARG A 34 1.32 -10.95 -5.93
C ARG A 34 -0.20 -11.09 -5.74
N CYS A 35 -0.71 -10.74 -4.57
CA CYS A 35 -2.10 -10.91 -4.18
C CYS A 35 -2.62 -9.65 -3.49
N GLU A 36 -3.81 -9.19 -3.90
CA GLU A 36 -4.47 -8.01 -3.31
C GLU A 36 -4.72 -8.18 -1.81
N GLU A 37 -5.16 -9.37 -1.38
CA GLU A 37 -5.44 -9.67 0.02
C GLU A 37 -4.22 -9.50 0.92
N ASP A 38 -3.04 -9.87 0.43
CA ASP A 38 -1.79 -9.76 1.19
C ASP A 38 -1.37 -8.30 1.36
N ALA A 39 -1.50 -7.50 0.29
CA ALA A 39 -1.28 -6.06 0.32
C ALA A 39 -2.28 -5.34 1.26
N LEU A 40 -3.56 -5.74 1.23
CA LEU A 40 -4.60 -5.19 2.11
C LEU A 40 -4.34 -5.53 3.57
N ASP A 41 -3.88 -6.74 3.86
CA ASP A 41 -3.54 -7.16 5.21
C ASP A 41 -2.30 -6.43 5.75
N ALA A 42 -1.29 -6.22 4.91
CA ALA A 42 -0.13 -5.39 5.23
C ALA A 42 -0.52 -3.93 5.53
N VAL A 43 -1.38 -3.31 4.71
CA VAL A 43 -1.95 -1.97 4.98
C VAL A 43 -2.68 -1.92 6.33
N ARG A 44 -3.46 -2.95 6.65
CA ARG A 44 -4.17 -3.05 7.94
C ARG A 44 -3.22 -3.13 9.12
N ARG A 45 -2.12 -3.87 8.99
CA ARG A 45 -1.06 -3.96 10.03
C ARG A 45 -0.34 -2.62 10.22
N MET A 46 -0.08 -1.89 9.14
CA MET A 46 0.60 -0.59 9.20
C MET A 46 -0.29 0.54 9.75
N GLY A 47 -1.59 0.50 9.46
CA GLY A 47 -2.55 1.52 9.92
C GLY A 47 -3.09 1.33 11.34
N GLY A 48 -2.71 0.26 12.05
CA GLY A 48 -3.30 -0.12 13.34
C GLY A 48 -2.27 -0.30 14.47
N SER A 49 -2.06 0.76 15.26
CA SER A 49 -1.55 0.73 16.64
C SER A 49 -2.01 1.95 17.42
#